data_AF-A0A9P7WUW0-F1
#
_entry.id   AF-A0A9P7WUW0-F1
#
_cell.length_a   1.000
_cell.length_b   1.000
_cell.length_c   1.000
_cell.angle_alpha   90.00
_cell.angle_beta   90.00
_cell.angle_gamma   90.00
#
_symmetry.space_group_name_H-M   'P 1'
#
loop_
_entity.id
_entity.type
_entity.pdbx_description
1 polymer ?
#
loop_
_entity_poly.entity_id
_entity_poly.type
_entity_poly.pdbx_seq_one_letter_code
_entity_poly.pdbx_strand_id
1 'polypeptide(L)'
;MDVIAGLQLETVVDTDHKVELLYQEQQILIRRQQEAEINQLIALLGTTDSGSSKKPSCMDGTRTSLLKWISRWIEAPVVDGRRGLCLIGAAGWGKSSVSASIAEDERTSKRIGADFYFTIDQQGRNEGVILVLARQLAWWGDERLRVEIASVRHADHDLA
;
A
#
# COMPACT_ATOMS: atom_id res chain seq x y z
N MET A 1 64.27 -21.20 2.18
CA MET A 1 63.74 -20.67 3.44
C MET A 1 63.79 -19.16 3.28
N ASP A 2 62.71 -18.42 3.08
CA ASP A 2 61.34 -18.66 3.54
C ASP A 2 60.25 -18.10 2.61
N VAL A 3 59.07 -18.65 2.87
CA VAL A 3 57.78 -18.59 2.19
C VAL A 3 57.12 -17.23 2.43
N ILE A 4 56.99 -16.36 1.41
CA ILE A 4 56.18 -15.12 1.49
C ILE A 4 55.28 -14.95 0.24
N ALA A 5 54.54 -15.97 -0.19
CA ALA A 5 53.67 -15.77 -1.38
C ALA A 5 52.38 -16.61 -1.39
N GLY A 6 51.75 -16.83 -0.23
CA GLY A 6 50.60 -17.74 -0.15
C GLY A 6 49.34 -17.25 0.57
N LEU A 7 49.29 -16.06 1.17
CA LEU A 7 48.26 -15.75 2.19
C LEU A 7 47.42 -14.48 1.96
N GLN A 8 47.35 -13.92 0.75
CA GLN A 8 46.64 -12.65 0.54
C GLN A 8 45.53 -12.64 -0.52
N LEU A 9 45.09 -13.79 -1.05
CA LEU A 9 43.98 -13.81 -2.03
C LEU A 9 42.70 -14.53 -1.57
N GLU A 10 42.75 -15.35 -0.51
CA GLU A 10 41.57 -16.08 0.00
C GLU A 10 40.75 -15.27 1.02
N THR A 11 41.38 -14.28 1.67
CA THR A 11 40.75 -13.47 2.73
C THR A 11 39.92 -12.32 2.18
N VAL A 12 40.26 -11.76 1.01
CA VAL A 12 39.54 -10.62 0.43
C VAL A 12 38.14 -11.03 -0.06
N VAL A 13 38.02 -12.20 -0.70
CA VAL A 13 36.73 -12.73 -1.22
C VAL A 13 35.78 -13.14 -0.08
N ASP A 14 36.31 -13.73 0.99
CA ASP A 14 35.54 -14.06 2.20
C ASP A 14 35.07 -12.79 2.95
N THR A 15 35.89 -11.73 2.93
CA THR A 15 35.52 -10.44 3.53
C THR A 15 34.43 -9.76 2.69
N ASP A 16 34.53 -9.76 1.36
CA ASP A 16 33.49 -9.19 0.48
C ASP A 16 32.15 -9.93 0.64
N HIS A 17 32.17 -11.27 0.74
CA HIS A 17 30.94 -12.04 0.97
C HIS A 17 30.33 -11.75 2.36
N LYS A 18 31.17 -11.62 3.40
CA LYS A 18 30.71 -11.22 4.74
C LYS A 18 30.17 -9.80 4.78
N VAL A 19 30.78 -8.87 4.04
CA VAL A 19 30.31 -7.49 3.90
C VAL A 19 28.95 -7.46 3.20
N GLU A 20 28.78 -8.25 2.14
CA GLU A 20 27.48 -8.41 1.47
C GLU A 20 26.43 -8.98 2.43
N LEU A 21 26.76 -10.05 3.18
CA LEU A 21 25.85 -10.64 4.16
C LEU A 21 25.46 -9.63 5.26
N LEU A 22 26.41 -8.87 5.80
CA LEU A 22 26.14 -7.81 6.78
C LEU A 22 25.22 -6.72 6.21
N TYR A 23 25.39 -6.37 4.93
CA TYR A 23 24.51 -5.43 4.26
C TYR A 23 23.09 -5.99 4.15
N GLN A 24 22.93 -7.25 3.75
CA GLN A 24 21.63 -7.92 3.69
C GLN A 24 20.96 -8.01 5.07
N GLU A 25 21.71 -8.38 6.12
CA GLU A 25 21.20 -8.41 7.49
C GLU A 25 20.77 -7.02 7.96
N GLN A 26 21.55 -5.99 7.67
CA GLN A 26 21.20 -4.61 7.99
C GLN A 26 19.90 -4.18 7.30
N GLN A 27 19.72 -4.52 6.01
CA GLN A 27 18.48 -4.23 5.28
C GLN A 27 17.26 -4.94 5.87
N ILE A 28 17.43 -6.19 6.30
CA ILE A 28 16.37 -6.96 6.97
C ILE A 28 15.99 -6.32 8.31
N LEU A 29 16.98 -5.90 9.10
CA LEU A 29 16.75 -5.26 10.40
C LEU A 29 16.02 -3.92 10.23
N ILE A 30 16.45 -3.09 9.27
CA ILE A 30 15.78 -1.82 8.96
C ILE A 30 14.32 -2.06 8.55
N ARG A 31 14.07 -3.04 7.67
CA ARG A 31 12.70 -3.38 7.24
C ARG A 31 11.84 -3.83 8.43
N ARG A 32 12.35 -4.72 9.28
CA ARG A 32 11.63 -5.21 10.46
C ARG A 32 11.29 -4.09 11.44
N GLN A 33 12.21 -3.15 11.64
CA GLN A 33 11.98 -1.99 12.48
C GLN A 33 10.85 -1.12 11.91
N GLN A 34 10.88 -0.82 10.62
CA GLN A 34 9.81 -0.09 9.93
C GLN A 34 8.46 -0.82 10.02
N GLU A 35 8.44 -2.14 9.79
CA GLU A 35 7.25 -2.96 9.93
C GLU A 35 6.69 -2.93 11.37
N ALA A 36 7.56 -2.94 12.39
CA ALA A 36 7.15 -2.85 13.78
C ALA A 36 6.51 -1.49 14.11
N GLU A 37 7.10 -0.39 13.63
CA GLU A 37 6.56 0.96 13.80
C GLU A 37 5.21 1.13 13.10
N ILE A 38 5.08 0.61 11.88
CA ILE A 38 3.81 0.61 11.15
C ILE A 38 2.77 -0.26 11.85
N ASN A 39 3.14 -1.44 12.34
CA ASN A 39 2.22 -2.31 13.08
C ASN A 39 1.76 -1.68 14.40
N GLN A 40 2.62 -0.92 15.08
CA GLN A 40 2.22 -0.11 16.23
C GLN A 40 1.22 0.97 15.82
N LEU A 41 1.51 1.75 14.76
CA LEU A 41 0.56 2.75 14.23
C LEU A 41 -0.79 2.12 13.87
N ILE A 42 -0.78 0.93 13.25
CA ILE A 42 -1.99 0.18 12.90
C ILE A 42 -2.78 -0.25 14.13
N ALA A 43 -2.12 -0.80 15.16
CA ALA A 43 -2.77 -1.23 16.40
C ALA A 43 -3.44 -0.04 17.10
N LEU A 44 -2.85 1.15 16.98
CA LEU A 44 -3.34 2.40 17.53
C LEU A 44 -4.51 3.01 16.75
N LEU A 45 -4.54 2.87 15.42
CA LEU A 45 -5.66 3.31 14.56
C LEU A 45 -6.89 2.38 14.66
N GLY A 46 -6.78 1.27 15.39
CA GLY A 46 -7.86 0.30 15.61
C GLY A 46 -8.12 -0.63 14.42
N THR A 47 -8.89 -1.70 14.67
CA THR A 47 -9.34 -2.62 13.61
C THR A 47 -10.60 -2.07 12.96
N THR A 48 -10.42 -1.27 11.92
CA THR A 48 -11.52 -0.87 11.03
C THR A 48 -11.56 -1.83 9.85
N ASP A 49 -12.70 -2.51 9.65
CA ASP A 49 -12.93 -3.28 8.43
C ASP A 49 -12.99 -2.26 7.29
N SER A 50 -12.04 -2.33 6.36
CA SER A 50 -11.94 -1.49 5.17
C SER A 50 -13.14 -1.63 4.22
N GLY A 51 -14.11 -2.49 4.56
CA GLY A 51 -15.15 -2.93 3.65
C GLY A 51 -14.56 -3.66 2.44
N SER A 52 -13.25 -3.93 2.47
CA SER A 52 -12.48 -4.57 1.41
C SER A 52 -12.60 -6.08 1.47
N SER A 53 -13.67 -6.61 2.10
CA SER A 53 -14.12 -7.97 1.89
C SER A 53 -14.25 -8.13 0.38
N LYS A 54 -13.24 -8.79 -0.22
CA LYS A 54 -12.93 -8.78 -1.65
C LYS A 54 -14.21 -8.84 -2.47
N LYS A 55 -14.67 -7.70 -2.96
CA LYS A 55 -15.77 -7.67 -3.92
C LYS A 55 -15.30 -8.50 -5.10
N PRO A 56 -16.11 -9.43 -5.62
CA PRO A 56 -15.66 -10.28 -6.71
C PRO A 56 -15.30 -9.41 -7.91
N SER A 57 -14.05 -9.51 -8.35
CA SER A 57 -13.58 -8.89 -9.59
C SER A 57 -14.36 -9.45 -10.79
N CYS A 58 -14.25 -8.77 -11.92
CA CYS A 58 -14.78 -9.27 -13.18
C CYS A 58 -14.09 -10.60 -13.50
N MET A 59 -14.84 -11.53 -14.08
CA MET A 59 -14.26 -12.77 -14.60
C MET A 59 -13.27 -12.44 -15.72
N ASP A 60 -12.22 -13.23 -15.84
CA ASP A 60 -11.20 -13.07 -16.86
C ASP A 60 -11.80 -13.00 -18.27
N GLY A 61 -11.29 -12.08 -19.08
CA GLY A 61 -11.78 -11.86 -20.45
C GLY A 61 -13.12 -11.12 -20.56
N THR A 62 -13.82 -10.85 -19.45
CA THR A 62 -15.08 -10.08 -19.48
C THR A 62 -14.85 -8.58 -19.30
N ARG A 63 -15.74 -7.75 -19.89
CA ARG A 63 -15.75 -6.28 -19.74
C ARG A 63 -14.40 -5.59 -20.03
N THR A 64 -13.51 -6.25 -20.77
CA THR A 64 -12.13 -5.81 -21.03
C THR A 64 -12.05 -4.44 -21.68
N SER A 65 -12.94 -4.12 -22.63
CA SER A 65 -13.01 -2.81 -23.26
C SER A 65 -13.36 -1.69 -22.26
N LEU A 66 -14.28 -1.96 -21.33
CA LEU A 66 -14.66 -1.02 -20.28
C LEU A 66 -13.50 -0.82 -19.30
N LEU A 67 -12.89 -1.90 -18.83
CA LEU A 67 -11.75 -1.83 -17.91
C LEU A 67 -10.59 -1.02 -18.52
N LYS A 68 -10.21 -1.32 -19.76
CA LYS A 68 -9.16 -0.56 -20.49
C LYS A 68 -9.51 0.91 -20.66
N TRP A 69 -10.79 1.23 -20.92
CA TRP A 69 -11.23 2.62 -21.03
C TRP A 69 -11.10 3.35 -19.68
N ILE A 70 -11.49 2.72 -18.57
CA ILE A 70 -11.33 3.30 -17.23
C ILE A 70 -9.86 3.50 -16.88
N SER A 71 -8.98 2.52 -17.14
CA SER A 71 -7.54 2.66 -16.89
C SER A 71 -6.94 3.86 -17.63
N ARG A 72 -7.25 4.02 -18.92
CA ARG A 72 -6.82 5.19 -19.71
C ARG A 72 -7.38 6.50 -19.15
N TRP A 73 -8.62 6.48 -18.67
CA TRP A 73 -9.24 7.64 -18.02
C TRP A 73 -8.56 7.99 -16.69
N ILE A 74 -8.08 7.01 -15.92
CA ILE A 74 -7.28 7.23 -14.70
C ILE A 74 -5.96 7.93 -15.07
N GLU A 75 -5.26 7.41 -16.08
CA GLU A 75 -3.93 7.87 -16.51
C GLU A 75 -3.91 9.25 -17.19
N ALA A 76 -5.05 9.74 -17.67
CA ALA A 76 -5.10 11.03 -18.37
C ALA A 76 -4.68 12.20 -17.45
N PRO A 77 -4.10 13.31 -17.95
CA PRO A 77 -3.70 14.46 -17.12
C PRO A 77 -4.87 15.16 -16.42
N VAL A 78 -4.79 15.38 -15.10
CA VAL A 78 -5.86 16.03 -14.30
C VAL A 78 -5.49 17.50 -14.06
N VAL A 79 -6.39 18.43 -14.39
CA VAL A 79 -6.16 19.88 -14.20
C VAL A 79 -6.35 20.31 -12.74
N ASP A 80 -7.36 19.75 -12.04
CA ASP A 80 -7.75 20.20 -10.69
C ASP A 80 -7.48 19.15 -9.58
N GLY A 81 -6.69 18.11 -9.88
CA GLY A 81 -6.33 17.04 -8.94
C GLY A 81 -7.46 16.13 -8.45
N ARG A 82 -8.71 16.30 -8.91
CA ARG A 82 -9.87 15.49 -8.51
C ARG A 82 -10.59 14.91 -9.71
N ARG A 83 -11.05 13.66 -9.58
CA ARG A 83 -11.88 12.98 -10.58
C ARG A 83 -12.90 12.05 -9.92
N GLY A 84 -14.07 11.94 -10.55
CA GLY A 84 -15.10 10.97 -10.18
C GLY A 84 -15.66 10.30 -11.43
N LEU A 85 -15.89 9.00 -11.34
CA LEU A 85 -16.53 8.19 -12.38
C LEU A 85 -17.75 7.50 -11.78
N CYS A 86 -18.91 7.64 -12.41
CA CYS A 86 -20.14 6.96 -12.01
C CYS A 86 -20.46 5.83 -12.99
N LEU A 87 -20.61 4.60 -12.48
CA LEU A 87 -21.08 3.46 -13.27
C LEU A 87 -22.60 3.36 -13.13
N ILE A 88 -23.32 3.58 -14.23
CA ILE A 88 -24.79 3.51 -14.28
C ILE A 88 -25.20 2.24 -15.00
N GLY A 89 -26.21 1.53 -14.47
CA GLY A 89 -26.74 0.32 -15.09
C GLY A 89 -27.63 -0.48 -14.16
N ALA A 90 -28.31 -1.48 -14.70
CA ALA A 90 -29.25 -2.31 -13.94
C ALA A 90 -28.58 -3.06 -12.77
N ALA A 91 -29.37 -3.42 -11.77
CA ALA A 91 -28.91 -4.24 -10.65
C ALA A 91 -28.36 -5.58 -11.16
N GLY A 92 -27.32 -6.12 -10.52
CA GLY A 92 -26.69 -7.38 -10.92
C GLY A 92 -25.72 -7.30 -12.12
N TRP A 93 -25.60 -6.15 -12.79
CA TRP A 93 -24.72 -6.01 -13.98
C TRP A 93 -23.21 -5.91 -13.66
N GLY A 94 -22.81 -6.23 -12.43
CA GLY A 94 -21.40 -6.29 -12.05
C GLY A 94 -20.71 -4.92 -11.94
N LYS A 95 -21.45 -3.83 -11.68
CA LYS A 95 -20.85 -2.48 -11.49
C LYS A 95 -19.79 -2.47 -10.39
N SER A 96 -20.10 -3.07 -9.24
CA SER A 96 -19.13 -3.24 -8.14
C SER A 96 -17.98 -4.17 -8.49
N SER A 97 -18.17 -5.11 -9.40
CA SER A 97 -17.10 -5.98 -9.90
C SER A 97 -16.15 -5.23 -10.84
N VAL A 98 -16.66 -4.26 -11.62
CA VAL A 98 -15.83 -3.37 -12.42
C VAL A 98 -14.95 -2.50 -11.52
N SER A 99 -15.51 -1.86 -10.50
CA SER A 99 -14.71 -1.07 -9.54
C SER A 99 -13.69 -1.94 -8.81
N ALA A 100 -14.07 -3.15 -8.39
CA ALA A 100 -13.17 -4.11 -7.75
C ALA A 100 -11.99 -4.49 -8.64
N SER A 101 -12.24 -4.73 -9.92
CA SER A 101 -11.18 -5.10 -10.88
C SER A 101 -10.20 -3.96 -11.10
N ILE A 102 -10.70 -2.73 -11.21
CA ILE A 102 -9.85 -1.54 -11.38
C ILE A 102 -9.02 -1.30 -10.12
N ALA A 103 -9.61 -1.35 -8.93
CA ALA A 103 -8.86 -1.17 -7.69
C ALA A 103 -7.76 -2.24 -7.53
N GLU A 104 -8.07 -3.50 -7.84
CA GLU A 104 -7.08 -4.59 -7.77
C GLU A 104 -5.93 -4.40 -8.77
N ASP A 105 -6.23 -3.97 -10.00
CA ASP A 105 -5.20 -3.70 -11.03
C ASP A 105 -4.28 -2.54 -10.63
N GLU A 106 -4.86 -1.43 -10.16
CA GLU A 106 -4.11 -0.26 -9.68
C GLU A 106 -3.26 -0.59 -8.44
N ARG A 107 -3.80 -1.39 -7.51
CA ARG A 107 -3.11 -1.85 -6.31
C ARG A 107 -1.95 -2.78 -6.65
N THR A 108 -2.18 -3.78 -7.51
CA THR A 108 -1.15 -4.73 -7.97
C THR A 108 -0.03 -4.01 -8.72
N SER A 109 -0.40 -3.01 -9.51
CA SER A 109 0.54 -2.17 -10.26
C SER A 109 1.26 -1.11 -9.41
N LYS A 110 0.98 -1.06 -8.09
CA LYS A 110 1.51 -0.06 -7.16
C LYS A 110 1.31 1.40 -7.65
N ARG A 111 0.13 1.71 -8.19
CA ARG A 111 -0.25 3.07 -8.63
C ARG A 111 -1.10 3.83 -7.63
N ILE A 112 -1.78 3.16 -6.70
CA ILE A 112 -2.62 3.78 -5.65
C ILE A 112 -2.15 3.46 -4.24
N GLY A 113 -2.01 4.47 -3.39
CA GLY A 113 -1.55 4.29 -2.01
C GLY A 113 -2.59 3.74 -1.03
N ALA A 114 -3.86 3.90 -1.36
CA ALA A 114 -4.97 3.40 -0.55
C ALA A 114 -6.27 3.30 -1.37
N ASP A 115 -7.14 2.39 -0.96
CA ASP A 115 -8.46 2.14 -1.52
C ASP A 115 -9.49 1.78 -0.42
N PHE A 116 -10.76 2.10 -0.64
CA PHE A 116 -11.84 1.77 0.31
C PHE A 116 -13.17 1.53 -0.40
N TYR A 117 -14.04 0.74 0.25
CA TYR A 117 -15.40 0.46 -0.22
C TYR A 117 -16.41 0.79 0.85
N PHE A 118 -17.50 1.46 0.47
CA PHE A 118 -18.61 1.77 1.37
C PHE A 118 -19.96 1.65 0.67
N THR A 119 -21.01 1.48 1.47
CA THR A 119 -22.40 1.54 1.01
C THR A 119 -23.14 2.62 1.79
N ILE A 120 -23.97 3.40 1.09
CA ILE A 120 -24.65 4.57 1.66
C ILE A 120 -25.66 4.19 2.76
N ASP A 121 -26.16 2.96 2.73
CA ASP A 121 -27.16 2.43 3.66
C ASP A 121 -26.61 1.98 5.01
N GLN A 122 -25.28 1.97 5.21
CA GLN A 122 -24.66 1.52 6.45
C GLN A 122 -24.24 2.71 7.32
N GLN A 123 -25.20 3.20 8.11
CA GLN A 123 -24.97 4.22 9.14
C GLN A 123 -23.86 3.77 10.10
N GLY A 124 -22.85 4.63 10.31
CA GLY A 124 -21.77 4.41 11.28
C GLY A 124 -20.41 3.95 10.72
N ARG A 125 -20.26 3.76 9.39
CA ARG A 125 -18.95 3.34 8.79
C ARG A 125 -18.08 4.47 8.27
N ASN A 126 -18.57 5.71 8.24
CA ASN A 126 -17.84 6.83 7.64
C ASN A 126 -16.60 7.24 8.45
N GLU A 127 -16.66 7.14 9.77
CA GLU A 127 -15.53 7.45 10.67
C GLU A 127 -14.36 6.48 10.46
N GLY A 128 -14.66 5.22 10.18
CA GLY A 128 -13.65 4.19 9.90
C GLY A 128 -12.91 4.39 8.58
N VAL A 129 -13.53 5.06 7.58
CA VAL A 129 -12.92 5.26 6.26
C VAL A 129 -11.59 6.03 6.36
N ILE A 130 -11.56 7.09 7.16
CA ILE A 130 -10.35 7.92 7.30
C ILE A 130 -9.23 7.09 7.94
N LEU A 131 -9.53 6.31 8.97
CA LEU A 131 -8.57 5.43 9.64
C LEU A 131 -8.07 4.33 8.70
N VAL A 132 -8.95 3.74 7.88
CA VAL A 132 -8.59 2.76 6.85
C VAL A 132 -7.61 3.36 5.84
N LEU A 133 -7.90 4.55 5.34
CA LEU A 133 -7.04 5.24 4.37
C LEU A 133 -5.70 5.62 4.99
N ALA A 134 -5.69 6.21 6.18
CA ALA A 134 -4.46 6.56 6.91
C ALA A 134 -3.57 5.33 7.13
N ARG A 135 -4.18 4.22 7.56
CA ARG A 135 -3.48 2.94 7.72
C ARG A 135 -2.84 2.45 6.42
N GLN A 136 -3.59 2.46 5.31
CA GLN A 136 -3.07 1.99 4.03
C GLN A 136 -1.95 2.89 3.50
N LEU A 137 -2.10 4.22 3.63
CA LEU A 137 -1.09 5.20 3.24
C LEU A 137 0.19 5.08 4.06
N ALA A 138 0.09 4.81 5.37
CA ALA A 138 1.27 4.56 6.21
C ALA A 138 2.06 3.32 5.74
N TRP A 139 1.38 2.30 5.22
CA TRP A 139 2.01 1.10 4.67
C TRP A 139 2.63 1.30 3.27
N TRP A 140 2.11 2.25 2.49
CA TRP A 140 2.45 2.41 1.07
C TRP A 140 3.95 2.64 0.80
N GLY A 141 4.64 3.36 1.70
CA GLY A 141 6.09 3.57 1.59
C GLY A 141 6.55 5.01 1.65
N ASP A 142 5.64 6.00 1.60
CA ASP A 142 6.00 7.41 1.72
C ASP A 142 6.28 7.80 3.18
N GLU A 143 7.54 8.06 3.49
CA GLU A 143 8.00 8.44 4.82
C GLU A 143 7.34 9.73 5.33
N ARG A 144 7.04 10.69 4.44
CA ARG A 144 6.42 11.95 4.84
C ARG A 144 5.00 11.74 5.34
N LEU A 145 4.24 10.89 4.65
CA LEU A 145 2.88 10.53 5.06
C LEU A 145 2.89 9.76 6.38
N ARG A 146 3.87 8.87 6.59
CA ARG A 146 4.02 8.16 7.88
C ARG A 146 4.24 9.10 9.05
N VAL A 147 5.19 10.03 8.92
CA VAL A 147 5.51 11.01 9.97
C VAL A 147 4.31 11.90 10.28
N GLU A 148 3.60 12.38 9.24
CA GLU A 148 2.44 13.26 9.43
C GLU A 148 1.24 12.53 10.07
N ILE A 149 0.98 11.29 9.66
CA ILE A 149 -0.08 10.48 10.28
C ILE A 149 0.25 10.18 11.76
N ALA A 150 1.54 9.99 12.08
CA ALA A 150 1.99 9.81 13.45
C ALA A 150 1.92 11.11 14.28
N SER A 151 2.08 12.28 13.66
CA SER A 151 2.14 13.59 14.33
C SER A 151 0.77 14.09 14.79
N VAL A 152 -0.29 13.87 14.00
CA VAL A 152 -1.67 14.25 14.34
C VAL A 152 -2.12 13.64 15.67
N ARG A 153 -1.61 12.45 16.02
CA ARG A 153 -1.86 11.79 17.31
C ARG A 153 -1.34 12.56 18.52
N HIS A 154 -0.30 13.38 18.38
CA HIS A 154 0.21 14.17 19.51
C HIS A 154 -0.72 15.33 19.87
N ALA A 155 -1.49 15.84 18.92
CA ALA A 155 -2.40 16.98 19.15
C ALA A 155 -3.73 16.56 19.79
N ASP A 156 -4.25 15.37 19.50
CA ASP A 156 -5.52 14.90 20.09
C ASP A 156 -5.37 14.46 21.56
N HIS A 157 -4.17 14.16 22.03
CA HIS A 157 -3.91 13.84 23.45
C HIS A 157 -3.92 15.09 24.36
N ASP A 158 -3.91 16.31 23.79
CA ASP A 158 -4.05 17.58 24.51
C ASP A 158 -5.51 18.03 24.68
N LEU A 159 -6.48 17.25 24.17
CA LEU A 159 -7.92 17.52 24.28
C LEU A 159 -8.68 16.51 25.16
N ALA A 160 -7.96 15.71 25.95
CA ALA A 160 -8.53 14.78 26.95
C ALA A 160 -8.35 15.29 28.38
#